data_AF-A0A7C4QT91-F1
#
_entry.id   AF-A0A7C4QT91-F1
#
_cell.length_a   1.000
_cell.length_b   1.000
_cell.length_c   1.000
_cell.angle_alpha   90.00
_cell.angle_beta   90.00
_cell.angle_gamma   90.00
#
_symmetry.space_group_name_H-M   'P 1'
#
loop_
_entity.id
_entity.type
_entity.pdbx_description
1 polymer ?
#
loop_
_entity_poly.entity_id
_entity_poly.type
_entity_poly.pdbx_seq_one_letter_code
_entity_poly.pdbx_strand_id
1 'polypeptide(L)'
;MSDEPLLNWTGHPLADVGVATLCAMAGKDDPRDLTIEDLDAAGEELRAAYTDPVFTAYLSCVFTLNSPYTNPTISELNRVSAINRLVSPHRVQPDEGAAHLQCVFSGKAATHLLDRAQMPMLTGAGVLNFFPAGRSELPVAAPYVLAIQALALGGRCCEGKLLIVHCDHPRFTLEFASRYLARNRQLINLAMTNRLPEADGPSDVLEREWARWDSSKKRPKYPDAKAPESLVMQDLLEIVSQTAIGDMAHTPCSVTVYLISNSGQGPSLVIEHIPGQFVAFLEELHGPKFESRWKRVVQRAWQPAKGTAETGKKRAGKKSPVEQKPKAGPGISRNELYNDLARIFETGECDWSAATCFIRRHLLSDPSRISLDPRRLSSQPPRFSSEQLELIDWELSSLFLEKVLGMNHDRLKKIRDFADQLADLIDTHNDRALFRQLVFTAGEWQYRAILTKVQRQYAHDRNALLFGFDDYLNIFLAEDAGDRANWSLIRDLISIRLVEQLFQKKFFDRAENRQVLEESAESPAAAVN
;
A
#
# COMPACT_ATOMS: atom_id res chain seq x y z
N MET A 1 40.73 -19.22 11.52
CA MET A 1 40.23 -17.83 11.46
C MET A 1 38.85 -17.93 10.88
N SER A 2 37.80 -17.70 11.68
CA SER A 2 36.44 -17.68 11.15
C SER A 2 36.37 -16.57 10.11
N ASP A 3 36.11 -16.92 8.85
CA ASP A 3 35.88 -15.95 7.78
C ASP A 3 34.68 -15.10 8.20
N GLU A 4 34.96 -13.85 8.58
CA GLU A 4 33.94 -12.95 9.06
C GLU A 4 33.19 -12.40 7.85
N PRO A 5 31.84 -12.44 7.82
CA PRO A 5 31.08 -12.09 6.62
C PRO A 5 31.32 -10.64 6.19
N LEU A 6 31.37 -10.41 4.87
CA LEU A 6 31.58 -9.08 4.29
C LEU A 6 30.40 -8.13 4.57
N LEU A 7 29.18 -8.67 4.51
CA LEU A 7 27.93 -7.97 4.73
C LEU A 7 27.03 -8.76 5.68
N ASN A 8 26.21 -8.04 6.43
CA ASN A 8 25.14 -8.57 7.26
C ASN A 8 23.97 -7.59 7.25
N TRP A 9 22.78 -8.06 7.61
CA TRP A 9 21.62 -7.21 7.87
C TRP A 9 21.92 -6.25 9.03
N THR A 10 21.51 -5.00 8.87
CA THR A 10 21.87 -3.88 9.76
C THR A 10 20.68 -3.32 10.52
N GLY A 11 19.45 -3.59 10.03
CA GLY A 11 18.23 -2.94 10.48
C GLY A 11 18.03 -1.54 9.91
N HIS A 12 19.01 -1.00 9.16
CA HIS A 12 18.92 0.33 8.54
C HIS A 12 18.35 0.21 7.12
N PRO A 13 17.22 0.88 6.79
CA PRO A 13 16.49 0.63 5.55
C PRO A 13 17.30 0.90 4.28
N LEU A 14 18.09 1.99 4.24
CA LEU A 14 18.93 2.30 3.07
C LEU A 14 20.06 1.30 2.85
N ALA A 15 20.62 0.76 3.93
CA ALA A 15 21.73 -0.19 3.84
C ALA A 15 21.17 -1.57 3.51
N ASP A 16 20.12 -2.01 4.20
CA ASP A 16 19.51 -3.31 4.03
C ASP A 16 18.89 -3.49 2.63
N VAL A 17 18.19 -2.49 2.07
CA VAL A 17 17.69 -2.59 0.68
C VAL A 17 18.86 -2.68 -0.31
N GLY A 18 19.94 -1.95 -0.05
CA GLY A 18 21.19 -2.07 -0.82
C GLY A 18 21.81 -3.47 -0.75
N VAL A 19 21.91 -4.02 0.46
CA VAL A 19 22.40 -5.37 0.74
C VAL A 19 21.52 -6.42 0.05
N ALA A 20 20.20 -6.29 0.16
CA ALA A 20 19.21 -7.11 -0.53
C ALA A 20 19.38 -7.05 -2.05
N THR A 21 19.69 -5.87 -2.59
CA THR A 21 19.96 -5.72 -4.03
C THR A 21 21.21 -6.49 -4.43
N LEU A 22 22.30 -6.39 -3.67
CA LEU A 22 23.53 -7.15 -3.94
C LEU A 22 23.30 -8.66 -3.87
N CYS A 23 22.52 -9.11 -2.87
CA CYS A 23 22.08 -10.51 -2.76
C CYS A 23 21.32 -10.95 -4.02
N ALA A 24 20.33 -10.16 -4.47
CA ALA A 24 19.56 -10.44 -5.68
C ALA A 24 20.41 -10.38 -6.97
N MET A 25 21.42 -9.50 -7.05
CA MET A 25 22.36 -9.45 -8.17
C MET A 25 23.19 -10.72 -8.26
N ALA A 26 23.63 -11.26 -7.11
CA ALA A 26 24.42 -12.47 -6.98
C ALA A 26 23.58 -13.77 -7.00
N GLY A 27 22.25 -13.68 -6.92
CA GLY A 27 21.35 -14.83 -6.80
C GLY A 27 21.50 -15.57 -5.47
N LYS A 28 21.74 -14.83 -4.38
CA LYS A 28 21.93 -15.35 -3.02
C LYS A 28 20.83 -14.84 -2.09
N ASP A 29 20.48 -15.64 -1.08
CA ASP A 29 19.42 -15.30 -0.12
C ASP A 29 19.97 -14.71 1.20
N ASP A 30 21.23 -14.99 1.52
CA ASP A 30 21.90 -14.52 2.74
C ASP A 30 23.07 -13.57 2.38
N PRO A 31 23.12 -12.35 2.94
CA PRO A 31 24.21 -11.42 2.69
C PRO A 31 25.58 -11.91 3.16
N ARG A 32 25.61 -12.87 4.10
CA ARG A 32 26.85 -13.47 4.60
C ARG A 32 27.53 -14.37 3.56
N ASP A 33 26.78 -14.81 2.55
CA ASP A 33 27.30 -15.63 1.46
C ASP A 33 27.91 -14.78 0.33
N LEU A 34 27.79 -13.45 0.37
CA LEU A 34 28.40 -12.56 -0.62
C LEU A 34 29.93 -12.58 -0.54
N THR A 35 30.55 -12.73 -1.70
CA THR A 35 32.00 -12.77 -1.90
C THR A 35 32.50 -11.48 -2.53
N ILE A 36 33.82 -11.28 -2.54
CA ILE A 36 34.43 -10.10 -3.17
C ILE A 36 34.15 -10.08 -4.68
N GLU A 37 34.12 -11.25 -5.31
CA GLU A 37 33.82 -11.43 -6.74
C GLU A 37 32.39 -11.00 -7.07
N ASP A 38 31.42 -11.27 -6.17
CA ASP A 38 30.05 -10.79 -6.33
C ASP A 38 29.99 -9.26 -6.26
N LEU A 39 30.76 -8.65 -5.35
CA LEU A 39 30.84 -7.19 -5.22
C LEU A 39 31.50 -6.55 -6.45
N ASP A 40 32.54 -7.16 -7.02
CA ASP A 40 33.15 -6.70 -8.27
C ASP A 40 32.15 -6.76 -9.43
N ALA A 41 31.44 -7.87 -9.58
CA ALA A 41 30.42 -8.03 -10.64
C ALA A 41 29.29 -7.01 -10.50
N ALA A 42 28.80 -6.79 -9.28
CA ALA A 42 27.79 -5.78 -9.01
C ALA A 42 28.30 -4.36 -9.32
N GLY A 43 29.53 -4.05 -8.95
CA GLY A 43 30.17 -2.76 -9.24
C GLY A 43 30.24 -2.44 -10.74
N GLU A 44 30.59 -3.43 -11.56
CA GLU A 44 30.65 -3.26 -13.02
C GLU A 44 29.26 -3.08 -13.65
N GLU A 45 28.25 -3.78 -13.15
CA GLU A 45 26.85 -3.56 -13.59
C GLU A 45 26.38 -2.13 -13.24
N LEU A 46 26.64 -1.67 -12.01
CA LEU A 46 26.29 -0.31 -11.59
C LEU A 46 27.00 0.75 -12.43
N ARG A 47 28.29 0.55 -12.72
CA ARG A 47 29.07 1.44 -13.60
C ARG A 47 28.45 1.55 -14.99
N ALA A 48 28.09 0.42 -15.59
CA ALA A 48 27.49 0.38 -16.92
C ALA A 48 26.12 1.07 -16.94
N ALA A 49 25.31 0.87 -15.90
CA ALA A 49 23.98 1.48 -15.80
C ALA A 49 24.03 2.99 -15.52
N TYR A 50 24.88 3.43 -14.57
CA TYR A 50 24.83 4.80 -14.03
C TYR A 50 25.55 5.84 -14.89
N THR A 51 26.33 5.39 -15.87
CA THR A 51 26.95 6.25 -16.87
C THR A 51 26.01 6.57 -18.04
N ASP A 52 24.86 5.88 -18.15
CA ASP A 52 23.86 6.15 -19.17
C ASP A 52 23.09 7.47 -18.90
N PRO A 53 22.99 8.39 -19.88
CA PRO A 53 22.30 9.67 -19.72
C PRO A 53 20.79 9.58 -19.42
N VAL A 54 20.14 8.45 -19.68
CA VAL A 54 18.72 8.20 -19.37
C VAL A 54 18.53 8.12 -17.85
N PHE A 55 19.51 7.56 -17.12
CA PHE A 55 19.47 7.38 -15.67
C PHE A 55 19.75 8.66 -14.87
N THR A 56 20.39 9.66 -15.50
CA THR A 56 20.83 10.89 -14.82
C THR A 56 19.73 11.55 -13.98
N ALA A 57 18.50 11.63 -14.52
CA ALA A 57 17.39 12.25 -13.80
C ALA A 57 17.05 11.46 -12.52
N TYR A 58 17.00 10.13 -12.60
CA TYR A 58 16.70 9.27 -11.47
C TYR A 58 17.82 9.31 -10.42
N LEU A 59 19.08 9.18 -10.83
CA LEU A 59 20.23 9.26 -9.92
C LEU A 59 20.34 10.62 -9.23
N SER A 60 19.95 11.71 -9.91
CA SER A 60 19.91 13.03 -9.28
C SER A 60 18.87 13.12 -8.15
N CYS A 61 17.81 12.32 -8.21
CA CYS A 61 16.82 12.22 -7.13
C CYS A 61 17.33 11.36 -5.97
N VAL A 62 18.19 10.37 -6.23
CA VAL A 62 18.78 9.49 -5.20
C VAL A 62 19.99 10.16 -4.51
N PHE A 63 21.02 10.50 -5.27
CA PHE A 63 22.34 10.93 -4.77
C PHE A 63 22.62 12.42 -4.96
N THR A 64 21.63 13.23 -5.36
CA THR A 64 21.76 14.65 -5.75
C THR A 64 22.48 14.89 -7.08
N LEU A 65 22.34 16.12 -7.59
CA LEU A 65 23.06 16.62 -8.77
C LEU A 65 24.58 16.72 -8.55
N ASN A 66 25.04 16.79 -7.30
CA ASN A 66 26.45 16.89 -6.97
C ASN A 66 27.17 15.54 -6.95
N SER A 67 26.43 14.43 -7.10
CA SER A 67 27.02 13.10 -7.20
C SER A 67 27.98 12.97 -8.40
N PRO A 68 29.00 12.10 -8.33
CA PRO A 68 29.89 11.83 -9.45
C PRO A 68 29.16 11.42 -10.73
N TYR A 69 27.99 10.78 -10.61
CA TYR A 69 27.18 10.31 -11.74
C TYR A 69 26.55 11.43 -12.54
N THR A 70 26.17 12.53 -11.89
CA THR A 70 25.32 13.57 -12.51
C THR A 70 25.98 14.93 -12.61
N ASN A 71 27.03 15.19 -11.83
CA ASN A 71 27.62 16.52 -11.74
C ASN A 71 28.39 16.90 -13.02
N PRO A 72 27.93 17.92 -13.77
CA PRO A 72 28.55 18.30 -15.04
C PRO A 72 29.91 19.01 -14.87
N THR A 73 30.22 19.49 -13.65
CA THR A 73 31.45 20.27 -13.38
C THR A 73 32.69 19.42 -13.14
N ILE A 74 32.51 18.12 -12.87
CA ILE A 74 33.62 17.19 -12.66
C ILE A 74 34.22 16.81 -14.02
N SER A 75 35.55 16.94 -14.16
CA SER A 75 36.28 16.50 -15.34
C SER A 75 36.13 14.99 -15.56
N GLU A 76 36.25 14.52 -16.79
CA GLU A 76 36.03 13.12 -17.13
C GLU A 76 36.95 12.16 -16.35
N LEU A 77 38.24 12.49 -16.25
CA LEU A 77 39.22 11.68 -15.50
C LEU A 77 38.88 11.62 -14.00
N ASN A 78 38.51 12.76 -13.40
CA ASN A 78 38.10 12.80 -12.00
C ASN A 78 36.77 12.08 -11.78
N ARG A 79 35.87 12.10 -12.76
CA ARG A 79 34.58 11.38 -12.71
C ARG A 79 34.80 9.87 -12.66
N VAL A 80 35.68 9.32 -13.51
CA VAL A 80 35.98 7.88 -13.50
C VAL A 80 36.54 7.45 -12.14
N SER A 81 37.50 8.19 -11.59
CA SER A 81 38.06 7.90 -10.27
C SER A 81 37.02 8.01 -9.15
N ALA A 82 36.15 9.04 -9.19
CA ALA A 82 35.11 9.24 -8.19
C ALA A 82 34.03 8.16 -8.26
N ILE A 83 33.67 7.68 -9.46
CA ILE A 83 32.75 6.54 -9.63
C ILE A 83 33.40 5.25 -9.10
N ASN A 84 34.69 4.99 -9.41
CA ASN A 84 35.42 3.82 -8.90
C ASN A 84 35.41 3.72 -7.38
N ARG A 85 35.58 4.86 -6.69
CA ARG A 85 35.49 4.94 -5.22
C ARG A 85 34.14 4.46 -4.68
N LEU A 86 33.06 4.54 -5.47
CA LEU A 86 31.71 4.19 -5.03
C LEU A 86 31.26 2.80 -5.48
N VAL A 87 31.63 2.38 -6.70
CA VAL A 87 31.20 1.08 -7.27
C VAL A 87 32.21 -0.04 -7.05
N SER A 88 33.46 0.27 -6.70
CA SER A 88 34.48 -0.72 -6.33
C SER A 88 35.24 -0.32 -5.05
N PRO A 89 34.53 0.08 -3.97
CA PRO A 89 35.15 0.67 -2.77
C PRO A 89 36.13 -0.29 -2.07
N HIS A 90 35.93 -1.61 -2.20
CA HIS A 90 36.81 -2.63 -1.62
C HIS A 90 38.12 -2.82 -2.38
N ARG A 91 38.26 -2.21 -3.57
CA ARG A 91 39.48 -2.21 -4.39
C ARG A 91 40.25 -0.88 -4.30
N VAL A 92 39.73 0.11 -3.59
CA VAL A 92 40.31 1.46 -3.47
C VAL A 92 40.96 1.63 -2.10
N GLN A 93 41.97 2.50 -2.01
CA GLN A 93 42.58 2.86 -0.73
C GLN A 93 41.57 3.54 0.19
N PRO A 94 41.53 3.21 1.48
CA PRO A 94 40.68 3.90 2.45
C PRO A 94 40.97 5.40 2.52
N ASP A 95 39.94 6.19 2.80
CA ASP A 95 40.10 7.62 3.08
C ASP A 95 40.95 7.81 4.35
N GLU A 96 41.93 8.71 4.31
CA GLU A 96 42.82 8.97 5.46
C GLU A 96 42.03 9.38 6.71
N GLY A 97 40.96 10.17 6.53
CA GLY A 97 40.07 10.61 7.61
C GLY A 97 39.18 9.50 8.18
N ALA A 98 39.08 8.35 7.52
CA ALA A 98 38.35 7.18 8.03
C ALA A 98 39.20 6.33 9.01
N ALA A 99 40.50 6.62 9.12
CA ALA A 99 41.39 5.89 10.02
C ALA A 99 40.86 5.90 11.46
N HIS A 100 40.89 4.72 12.10
CA HIS A 100 40.41 4.46 13.47
C HIS A 100 38.90 4.69 13.69
N LEU A 101 38.12 4.89 12.63
CA LEU A 101 36.67 5.04 12.75
C LEU A 101 35.97 3.70 12.58
N GLN A 102 34.79 3.59 13.19
CA GLN A 102 33.91 2.45 13.01
C GLN A 102 32.80 2.79 12.03
N CYS A 103 32.45 1.82 11.19
CA CYS A 103 31.32 1.86 10.29
C CYS A 103 30.03 1.91 11.09
N VAL A 104 29.17 2.86 10.78
CA VAL A 104 27.89 3.04 11.48
C VAL A 104 26.91 1.87 11.30
N PHE A 105 27.07 1.04 10.26
CA PHE A 105 26.19 -0.08 9.96
C PHE A 105 26.65 -1.41 10.57
N SER A 106 27.96 -1.66 10.56
CA SER A 106 28.52 -2.97 10.96
C SER A 106 29.35 -2.93 12.23
N GLY A 107 29.74 -1.75 12.72
CA GLY A 107 30.69 -1.60 13.82
C GLY A 107 32.14 -1.95 13.47
N LYS A 108 32.40 -2.48 12.26
CA LYS A 108 33.76 -2.79 11.75
C LYS A 108 34.53 -1.52 11.41
N ALA A 109 35.82 -1.63 11.08
CA ALA A 109 36.61 -0.48 10.64
C ALA A 109 35.98 0.19 9.39
N ALA A 110 35.77 1.50 9.46
CA ALA A 110 35.34 2.28 8.31
C ALA A 110 36.50 2.49 7.34
N THR A 111 36.17 2.56 6.06
CA THR A 111 37.16 2.84 5.01
C THR A 111 36.81 4.09 4.20
N HIS A 112 35.56 4.55 4.26
CA HIS A 112 35.09 5.69 3.50
C HIS A 112 34.31 6.67 4.38
N LEU A 113 34.38 7.95 4.03
CA LEU A 113 33.56 9.02 4.55
C LEU A 113 32.54 9.43 3.49
N LEU A 114 31.25 9.42 3.85
CA LEU A 114 30.15 9.74 2.94
C LEU A 114 29.40 11.00 3.36
N ASP A 115 28.96 11.77 2.37
CA ASP A 115 28.06 12.90 2.48
C ASP A 115 26.80 12.69 1.60
N ARG A 116 25.93 13.70 1.56
CA ARG A 116 24.69 13.71 0.77
C ARG A 116 24.83 13.32 -0.70
N ALA A 117 26.00 13.56 -1.31
CA ALA A 117 26.29 13.28 -2.71
C ALA A 117 26.55 11.79 -2.98
N GLN A 118 26.80 10.98 -1.95
CA GLN A 118 27.01 9.53 -2.08
C GLN A 118 25.98 8.69 -1.33
N MET A 119 25.34 9.23 -0.29
CA MET A 119 24.27 8.56 0.45
C MET A 119 23.07 9.50 0.63
N PRO A 120 21.84 9.07 0.27
CA PRO A 120 20.65 9.89 0.45
C PRO A 120 20.39 10.22 1.92
N MET A 121 19.70 11.34 2.15
CA MET A 121 19.28 11.81 3.48
C MET A 121 20.40 12.19 4.44
N LEU A 122 21.64 12.31 3.97
CA LEU A 122 22.72 12.96 4.72
C LEU A 122 22.78 14.47 4.47
N THR A 123 23.54 15.18 5.31
CA THR A 123 23.91 16.58 5.05
C THR A 123 25.09 16.68 4.08
N GLY A 124 25.24 17.84 3.45
CA GLY A 124 26.33 18.08 2.51
C GLY A 124 27.70 18.13 3.20
N ALA A 125 28.76 18.00 2.40
CA ALA A 125 30.14 18.11 2.85
C ALA A 125 30.38 19.39 3.68
N GLY A 126 31.16 19.26 4.76
CA GLY A 126 31.55 20.37 5.64
C GLY A 126 30.51 20.80 6.69
N VAL A 127 29.34 20.16 6.76
CA VAL A 127 28.31 20.49 7.77
C VAL A 127 28.52 19.68 9.04
N LEU A 128 29.00 20.32 10.12
CA LEU A 128 29.43 19.65 11.36
C LEU A 128 28.29 19.25 12.33
N ASN A 129 27.10 19.85 12.22
CA ASN A 129 26.10 19.78 13.28
C ASN A 129 25.25 18.50 13.30
N PHE A 130 25.28 17.70 12.23
CA PHE A 130 24.31 16.62 12.03
C PHE A 130 24.93 15.21 11.96
N PHE A 131 26.24 15.08 12.11
CA PHE A 131 26.90 13.78 12.25
C PHE A 131 27.40 13.53 13.68
N PRO A 132 27.45 12.27 14.12
CA PRO A 132 28.00 11.91 15.42
C PRO A 132 29.42 12.47 15.63
N ALA A 133 29.71 12.85 16.88
CA ALA A 133 31.01 13.40 17.29
C ALA A 133 31.46 14.68 16.57
N GLY A 134 30.51 15.50 16.06
CA GLY A 134 30.81 16.80 15.46
C GLY A 134 31.56 16.72 14.14
N ARG A 135 31.33 15.65 13.37
CA ARG A 135 31.95 15.42 12.06
C ARG A 135 31.11 16.00 10.93
N SER A 136 31.70 16.08 9.75
CA SER A 136 31.02 16.53 8.53
C SER A 136 30.57 15.40 7.60
N GLU A 137 30.95 14.15 7.89
CA GLU A 137 30.75 12.99 7.01
C GLU A 137 30.53 11.72 7.84
N LEU A 138 29.85 10.75 7.25
CA LEU A 138 29.48 9.48 7.88
C LEU A 138 30.54 8.40 7.60
N PRO A 139 31.11 7.75 8.64
CA PRO A 139 32.08 6.67 8.45
C PRO A 139 31.39 5.35 8.05
N VAL A 140 31.79 4.79 6.91
CA VAL A 140 31.18 3.58 6.32
C VAL A 140 32.27 2.61 5.83
N ALA A 141 32.05 1.32 6.02
CA ALA A 141 32.92 0.26 5.50
C ALA A 141 32.63 0.00 4.01
N ALA A 142 33.65 -0.33 3.24
CA ALA A 142 33.58 -0.46 1.78
C ALA A 142 32.39 -1.30 1.25
N PRO A 143 32.10 -2.52 1.76
CA PRO A 143 30.95 -3.29 1.27
C PRO A 143 29.61 -2.55 1.40
N TYR A 144 29.44 -1.76 2.47
CA TYR A 144 28.22 -0.98 2.69
C TYR A 144 28.17 0.29 1.82
N VAL A 145 29.31 0.84 1.39
CA VAL A 145 29.34 1.90 0.38
C VAL A 145 28.72 1.39 -0.92
N LEU A 146 29.15 0.20 -1.37
CA LEU A 146 28.61 -0.43 -2.57
C LEU A 146 27.13 -0.79 -2.41
N ALA A 147 26.72 -1.30 -1.24
CA ALA A 147 25.31 -1.55 -0.95
C ALA A 147 24.46 -0.29 -1.10
N ILE A 148 24.91 0.85 -0.55
CA ILE A 148 24.23 2.15 -0.71
C ILE A 148 24.14 2.55 -2.19
N GLN A 149 25.14 2.25 -3.01
CA GLN A 149 25.04 2.51 -4.44
C GLN A 149 24.03 1.61 -5.13
N ALA A 150 23.99 0.32 -4.77
CA ALA A 150 23.04 -0.65 -5.31
C ALA A 150 21.57 -0.32 -4.98
N LEU A 151 21.32 0.47 -3.93
CA LEU A 151 20.00 0.94 -3.50
C LEU A 151 19.12 1.43 -4.65
N ALA A 152 19.67 2.19 -5.60
CA ALA A 152 18.86 2.75 -6.69
C ALA A 152 18.39 1.68 -7.69
N LEU A 153 19.05 0.53 -7.79
CA LEU A 153 18.55 -0.60 -8.58
C LEU A 153 17.60 -1.51 -7.80
N GLY A 154 17.74 -1.60 -6.47
CA GLY A 154 16.75 -2.28 -5.62
C GLY A 154 15.52 -1.46 -5.28
N GLY A 155 15.50 -0.18 -5.65
CA GLY A 155 14.36 0.72 -5.53
C GLY A 155 13.68 0.99 -6.87
N ARG A 156 12.72 1.91 -6.87
CA ARG A 156 11.97 2.31 -8.06
C ARG A 156 11.93 3.84 -8.19
N CYS A 157 11.93 4.34 -9.42
CA CYS A 157 11.55 5.73 -9.68
C CYS A 157 10.03 5.81 -9.65
N CYS A 158 9.48 6.48 -8.63
CA CYS A 158 8.05 6.68 -8.49
C CYS A 158 7.76 8.14 -8.17
N GLU A 159 7.00 8.79 -9.04
CA GLU A 159 6.66 10.22 -8.95
C GLU A 159 7.88 11.13 -8.78
N GLY A 160 8.99 10.80 -9.47
CA GLY A 160 10.24 11.53 -9.39
C GLY A 160 10.99 11.37 -8.05
N LYS A 161 10.64 10.36 -7.26
CA LYS A 161 11.28 10.00 -5.99
C LYS A 161 11.79 8.56 -6.03
N LEU A 162 12.70 8.23 -5.12
CA LEU A 162 13.14 6.87 -4.85
C LEU A 162 12.13 6.18 -3.94
N LEU A 163 11.47 5.16 -4.45
CA LEU A 163 10.63 4.24 -3.68
C LEU A 163 11.46 3.02 -3.29
N ILE A 164 11.56 2.73 -2.00
CA ILE A 164 12.15 1.50 -1.47
C ILE A 164 11.22 0.89 -0.42
N VAL A 165 11.32 -0.42 -0.24
CA VAL A 165 10.53 -1.18 0.72
C VAL A 165 11.47 -1.95 1.63
N HIS A 166 11.31 -1.79 2.94
CA HIS A 166 12.09 -2.49 3.96
C HIS A 166 11.13 -3.16 4.94
N CYS A 167 11.42 -4.39 5.29
CA CYS A 167 10.59 -5.23 6.14
C CYS A 167 11.40 -5.70 7.34
N ASP A 168 10.73 -5.96 8.46
CA ASP A 168 11.33 -6.58 9.64
C ASP A 168 11.88 -7.99 9.34
N HIS A 169 11.25 -8.72 8.41
CA HIS A 169 11.71 -10.01 7.93
C HIS A 169 12.56 -9.84 6.66
N PRO A 170 13.88 -10.18 6.69
CA PRO A 170 14.81 -9.88 5.59
C PRO A 170 14.42 -10.45 4.23
N ARG A 171 13.76 -11.62 4.21
CA ARG A 171 13.31 -12.26 2.96
C ARG A 171 12.32 -11.37 2.18
N PHE A 172 11.42 -10.65 2.83
CA PHE A 172 10.51 -9.75 2.11
C PHE A 172 11.26 -8.55 1.52
N THR A 173 12.20 -7.98 2.26
CA THR A 173 13.11 -6.94 1.73
C THR A 173 13.86 -7.44 0.50
N LEU A 174 14.35 -8.69 0.53
CA LEU A 174 15.00 -9.35 -0.60
C LEU A 174 14.07 -9.52 -1.81
N GLU A 175 12.84 -10.00 -1.61
CA GLU A 175 11.86 -10.20 -2.70
C GLU A 175 11.49 -8.87 -3.37
N PHE A 176 11.25 -7.82 -2.60
CA PHE A 176 11.02 -6.47 -3.14
C PHE A 176 12.23 -5.98 -3.94
N ALA A 177 13.43 -6.05 -3.37
CA ALA A 177 14.66 -5.61 -4.04
C ALA A 177 14.93 -6.40 -5.32
N SER A 178 14.73 -7.73 -5.31
CA SER A 178 14.89 -8.62 -6.46
C SER A 178 13.92 -8.25 -7.58
N ARG A 179 12.64 -8.04 -7.25
CA ARG A 179 11.62 -7.62 -8.22
C ARG A 179 11.94 -6.26 -8.83
N TYR A 180 12.37 -5.30 -8.02
CA TYR A 180 12.72 -3.96 -8.48
C TYR A 180 13.99 -3.94 -9.33
N LEU A 181 15.00 -4.73 -8.94
CA LEU A 181 16.21 -4.97 -9.73
C LEU A 181 15.86 -5.57 -11.09
N ALA A 182 15.07 -6.64 -11.12
CA ALA A 182 14.65 -7.28 -12.36
C ALA A 182 13.93 -6.29 -13.29
N ARG A 183 13.04 -5.47 -12.74
CA ARG A 183 12.34 -4.46 -13.54
C ARG A 183 13.27 -3.35 -14.01
N ASN A 184 14.17 -2.84 -13.17
CA ASN A 184 15.15 -1.83 -13.57
C ASN A 184 16.11 -2.35 -14.64
N ARG A 185 16.57 -3.60 -14.56
CA ARG A 185 17.36 -4.26 -15.63
C ARG A 185 16.60 -4.30 -16.95
N GLN A 186 15.30 -4.59 -16.94
CA GLN A 186 14.47 -4.52 -18.15
C GLN A 186 14.41 -3.10 -18.72
N LEU A 187 14.21 -2.08 -17.88
CA LEU A 187 14.17 -0.68 -18.32
C LEU A 187 15.51 -0.20 -18.87
N ILE A 188 16.63 -0.61 -18.25
CA ILE A 188 18.00 -0.36 -18.73
C ILE A 188 18.19 -1.01 -20.10
N ASN A 189 17.79 -2.27 -20.27
CA ASN A 189 17.90 -2.96 -21.55
C ASN A 189 17.07 -2.26 -22.64
N LEU A 190 15.88 -1.76 -22.31
CA LEU A 190 15.08 -0.94 -23.24
C LEU A 190 15.77 0.39 -23.59
N ALA A 191 16.41 1.04 -22.62
CA ALA A 191 17.18 2.26 -22.85
C ALA A 191 18.37 2.00 -23.78
N MET A 192 19.19 1.00 -23.48
CA MET A 192 20.39 0.62 -24.22
C MET A 192 20.07 0.18 -25.67
N THR A 193 18.89 -0.40 -25.89
CA THR A 193 18.41 -0.79 -27.23
C THR A 193 17.61 0.29 -27.94
N ASN A 194 17.52 1.51 -27.39
CA ASN A 194 16.72 2.64 -27.90
C ASN A 194 15.25 2.27 -28.16
N ARG A 195 14.67 1.43 -27.29
CA ARG A 195 13.26 0.98 -27.37
C ARG A 195 12.35 1.67 -26.37
N LEU A 196 12.86 2.65 -25.62
CA LEU A 196 12.01 3.48 -24.76
C LEU A 196 11.09 4.37 -25.60
N PRO A 197 9.84 4.61 -25.16
CA PRO A 197 8.90 5.42 -25.93
C PRO A 197 9.33 6.89 -26.06
N GLU A 198 9.03 7.49 -27.21
CA GLU A 198 9.33 8.90 -27.51
C GLU A 198 8.23 9.88 -27.07
N ALA A 199 7.41 9.50 -26.09
CA ALA A 199 6.29 10.28 -25.60
C ALA A 199 6.18 10.19 -24.08
N ASP A 200 5.57 11.20 -23.46
CA ASP A 200 5.18 11.14 -22.06
C ASP A 200 3.86 10.38 -21.90
N GLY A 201 3.79 9.46 -20.94
CA GLY A 201 2.54 8.77 -20.60
C GLY A 201 2.61 7.25 -20.56
N PRO A 202 1.47 6.57 -20.31
CA PRO A 202 1.40 5.12 -20.38
C PRO A 202 1.71 4.64 -21.81
N SER A 203 2.41 3.51 -21.92
CA SER A 203 2.77 2.87 -23.18
C SER A 203 2.52 1.36 -23.08
N ASP A 204 2.33 0.68 -24.21
CA ASP A 204 2.24 -0.78 -24.25
C ASP A 204 3.59 -1.46 -24.03
N VAL A 205 4.69 -0.75 -24.28
CA VAL A 205 6.07 -1.24 -24.03
C VAL A 205 6.39 -1.27 -22.53
N LEU A 206 5.76 -0.39 -21.76
CA LEU A 206 5.97 -0.26 -20.32
C LEU A 206 4.82 -0.88 -19.56
N GLU A 207 5.12 -1.76 -18.60
CA GLU A 207 4.08 -2.50 -17.88
C GLU A 207 3.47 -1.64 -16.77
N ARG A 208 4.31 -1.04 -15.92
CA ARG A 208 3.93 -0.37 -14.67
C ARG A 208 4.51 1.03 -14.54
N GLU A 209 4.97 1.64 -15.63
CA GLU A 209 5.62 2.95 -15.62
C GLU A 209 5.04 3.84 -16.71
N TRP A 210 5.14 5.14 -16.47
CA TRP A 210 4.95 6.15 -17.49
C TRP A 210 6.27 6.37 -18.21
N ALA A 211 6.21 6.39 -19.53
CA ALA A 211 7.28 6.90 -20.34
C ALA A 211 7.49 8.39 -20.03
N ARG A 212 8.74 8.82 -20.08
CA ARG A 212 9.14 10.20 -19.83
C ARG A 212 10.00 10.68 -20.99
N TRP A 213 9.64 11.80 -21.59
CA TRP A 213 10.35 12.35 -22.75
C TRP A 213 10.96 13.71 -22.44
N ASP A 214 12.20 13.92 -22.85
CA ASP A 214 12.83 15.24 -22.86
C ASP A 214 12.66 15.90 -24.23
N SER A 215 11.63 16.72 -24.38
CA SER A 215 11.38 17.45 -25.63
C SER A 215 12.52 18.39 -26.02
N SER A 216 13.31 18.89 -25.05
CA SER A 216 14.42 19.81 -25.32
C SER A 216 15.64 19.08 -25.88
N LYS A 217 15.95 17.91 -25.32
CA LYS A 217 17.10 17.09 -25.70
C LYS A 217 16.74 15.98 -26.71
N LYS A 218 15.47 15.86 -27.08
CA LYS A 218 14.90 14.84 -27.97
C LYS A 218 15.36 13.43 -27.60
N ARG A 219 15.25 13.08 -26.31
CA ARG A 219 15.68 11.79 -25.79
C ARG A 219 14.75 11.31 -24.67
N PRO A 220 14.63 10.00 -24.44
CA PRO A 220 13.87 9.48 -23.33
C PRO A 220 14.56 9.79 -22.00
N LYS A 221 13.77 9.90 -20.94
CA LYS A 221 14.22 9.90 -19.55
C LYS A 221 13.87 8.56 -18.93
N TYR A 222 14.44 8.28 -17.77
CA TYR A 222 14.08 7.09 -17.01
C TYR A 222 12.56 7.03 -16.76
N PRO A 223 11.89 5.91 -17.08
CA PRO A 223 10.46 5.74 -16.83
C PRO A 223 10.10 5.91 -15.36
N ASP A 224 8.90 6.45 -15.11
CA ASP A 224 8.44 6.87 -13.79
C ASP A 224 7.14 6.17 -13.43
N ALA A 225 7.13 5.40 -12.35
CA ALA A 225 5.91 4.81 -11.81
C ALA A 225 5.06 5.89 -11.09
N LYS A 226 3.77 5.59 -10.93
CA LYS A 226 2.75 6.44 -10.27
C LYS A 226 2.03 5.69 -9.17
N ALA A 227 1.41 6.43 -8.24
CA ALA A 227 0.62 5.87 -7.15
C ALA A 227 1.41 4.83 -6.32
N PRO A 228 2.45 5.27 -5.58
CA PRO A 228 3.37 4.38 -4.88
C PRO A 228 2.65 3.39 -3.96
N GLU A 229 1.60 3.82 -3.27
CA GLU A 229 0.81 3.01 -2.34
C GLU A 229 0.13 1.86 -3.09
N SER A 230 -0.45 2.16 -4.26
CA SER A 230 -1.12 1.15 -5.10
C SER A 230 -0.14 0.20 -5.76
N LEU A 231 1.06 0.67 -6.10
CA LEU A 231 2.12 -0.17 -6.65
C LEU A 231 2.64 -1.14 -5.58
N VAL A 232 3.02 -0.63 -4.40
CA VAL A 232 3.57 -1.47 -3.33
C VAL A 232 2.54 -2.46 -2.81
N MET A 233 1.29 -2.07 -2.62
CA MET A 233 0.24 -3.00 -2.19
C MET A 233 0.04 -4.14 -3.19
N GLN A 234 0.10 -3.85 -4.49
CA GLN A 234 0.03 -4.87 -5.52
C GLN A 234 1.27 -5.77 -5.53
N ASP A 235 2.46 -5.19 -5.37
CA ASP A 235 3.70 -5.96 -5.28
C ASP A 235 3.72 -6.87 -4.04
N LEU A 236 3.27 -6.36 -2.88
CA LEU A 236 3.14 -7.12 -1.65
C LEU A 236 2.18 -8.30 -1.82
N LEU A 237 1.01 -8.05 -2.42
CA LEU A 237 0.02 -9.10 -2.71
C LEU A 237 0.65 -10.21 -3.58
N GLU A 238 1.36 -9.84 -4.64
CA GLU A 238 2.01 -10.79 -5.53
C GLU A 238 3.17 -11.54 -4.86
N ILE A 239 3.98 -10.88 -4.03
CA ILE A 239 5.04 -11.53 -3.24
C ILE A 239 4.41 -12.54 -2.29
N VAL A 240 3.44 -12.12 -1.48
CA VAL A 240 2.72 -12.99 -0.55
C VAL A 240 2.10 -14.19 -1.25
N SER A 241 1.55 -14.01 -2.45
CA SER A 241 1.00 -15.10 -3.27
C SER A 241 2.03 -16.17 -3.64
N GLN A 242 3.26 -15.76 -3.89
CA GLN A 242 4.37 -16.62 -4.29
C GLN A 242 4.97 -17.31 -3.07
N THR A 243 5.06 -16.59 -1.95
CA THR A 243 5.63 -17.07 -0.69
C THR A 243 4.69 -18.02 0.06
N ALA A 244 3.37 -17.84 -0.06
CA ALA A 244 2.36 -18.74 0.53
C ALA A 244 2.41 -20.19 0.00
N ILE A 245 3.16 -20.42 -1.08
CA ILE A 245 3.41 -21.75 -1.67
C ILE A 245 4.61 -22.46 -0.99
N GLY A 246 5.38 -21.78 -0.11
CA GLY A 246 6.55 -22.33 0.60
C GLY A 246 6.47 -22.33 2.14
N ASP A 247 7.55 -22.74 2.81
CA ASP A 247 7.72 -22.92 4.28
C ASP A 247 7.54 -21.66 5.16
N MET A 248 7.08 -20.55 4.60
CA MET A 248 7.05 -19.22 5.22
C MET A 248 5.66 -18.79 5.71
N ALA A 249 4.65 -19.63 5.53
CA ALA A 249 3.28 -19.32 5.95
C ALA A 249 3.26 -18.94 7.45
N HIS A 250 2.65 -17.80 7.77
CA HIS A 250 2.39 -17.34 9.14
C HIS A 250 3.53 -16.66 9.90
N THR A 251 4.61 -16.22 9.25
CA THR A 251 5.60 -15.37 9.95
C THR A 251 5.11 -13.93 9.97
N PRO A 252 4.86 -13.33 11.15
CA PRO A 252 4.42 -11.94 11.22
C PRO A 252 5.48 -11.04 10.61
N CYS A 253 5.09 -10.26 9.60
CA CYS A 253 5.98 -9.35 8.91
C CYS A 253 5.30 -7.99 8.76
N SER A 254 5.99 -6.93 9.17
CA SER A 254 5.59 -5.55 8.92
C SER A 254 6.41 -4.97 7.77
N VAL A 255 5.75 -4.16 6.93
CA VAL A 255 6.35 -3.60 5.73
C VAL A 255 6.39 -2.09 5.89
N THR A 256 7.56 -1.48 5.68
CA THR A 256 7.72 -0.03 5.71
C THR A 256 8.17 0.46 4.34
N VAL A 257 7.40 1.39 3.79
CA VAL A 257 7.63 1.98 2.48
C VAL A 257 8.26 3.35 2.67
N TYR A 258 9.36 3.60 1.98
CA TYR A 258 10.04 4.89 2.00
C TYR A 258 10.00 5.51 0.61
N LEU A 259 9.47 6.73 0.54
CA LEU A 259 9.49 7.54 -0.66
C LEU A 259 10.40 8.76 -0.43
N ILE A 260 11.58 8.70 -1.03
CA ILE A 260 12.72 9.57 -0.73
C ILE A 260 12.98 10.48 -1.93
N SER A 261 13.08 11.79 -1.69
CA SER A 261 13.67 12.71 -2.66
C SER A 261 14.88 13.37 -2.03
N ASN A 262 16.01 13.30 -2.71
CA ASN A 262 17.22 14.03 -2.35
C ASN A 262 17.44 15.23 -3.28
N SER A 263 16.41 15.66 -4.02
CA SER A 263 16.54 16.70 -5.05
C SER A 263 16.99 18.06 -4.49
N GLY A 264 17.56 18.89 -5.36
CA GLY A 264 18.00 20.25 -5.01
C GLY A 264 16.85 21.21 -4.64
N GLN A 265 15.59 20.85 -4.93
CA GLN A 265 14.42 21.65 -4.55
C GLN A 265 13.99 21.44 -3.08
N GLY A 266 14.66 20.55 -2.37
CA GLY A 266 14.44 20.24 -0.95
C GLY A 266 14.34 18.73 -0.74
N PRO A 267 15.01 18.16 0.28
CA PRO A 267 14.84 16.75 0.60
C PRO A 267 13.41 16.49 1.09
N SER A 268 12.82 15.37 0.69
CA SER A 268 11.51 14.93 1.17
C SER A 268 11.57 13.46 1.56
N LEU A 269 10.92 13.11 2.66
CA LEU A 269 10.79 11.74 3.12
C LEU A 269 9.34 11.49 3.50
N VAL A 270 8.71 10.51 2.85
CA VAL A 270 7.42 9.95 3.27
C VAL A 270 7.68 8.52 3.70
N ILE A 271 7.17 8.17 4.88
CA ILE A 271 7.26 6.83 5.45
C ILE A 271 5.83 6.35 5.64
N GLU A 272 5.51 5.19 5.06
CA GLU A 272 4.23 4.52 5.25
C GLU A 272 4.49 3.16 5.88
N HIS A 273 3.70 2.84 6.90
CA HIS A 273 3.82 1.58 7.61
C HIS A 273 2.61 0.70 7.33
N ILE A 274 2.87 -0.55 6.94
CA ILE A 274 1.89 -1.59 6.71
C ILE A 274 2.03 -2.60 7.85
N PRO A 275 1.09 -2.65 8.79
CA PRO A 275 1.19 -3.53 9.96
C PRO A 275 1.11 -5.01 9.59
N GLY A 276 1.72 -5.86 10.42
CA GLY A 276 1.76 -7.31 10.14
C GLY A 276 0.39 -8.01 10.16
N GLN A 277 -0.59 -7.48 10.88
CA GLN A 277 -1.97 -7.97 10.82
C GLN A 277 -2.57 -7.84 9.40
N PHE A 278 -2.17 -6.81 8.66
CA PHE A 278 -2.60 -6.62 7.29
C PHE A 278 -1.85 -7.56 6.33
N VAL A 279 -0.56 -7.78 6.54
CA VAL A 279 0.19 -8.79 5.76
C VAL A 279 -0.42 -10.18 5.95
N ALA A 280 -0.76 -10.55 7.19
CA ALA A 280 -1.46 -11.81 7.49
C ALA A 280 -2.85 -11.90 6.84
N PHE A 281 -3.57 -10.77 6.73
CA PHE A 281 -4.81 -10.71 5.96
C PHE A 281 -4.58 -10.97 4.46
N LEU A 282 -3.54 -10.37 3.86
CA LEU A 282 -3.17 -10.61 2.46
C LEU A 282 -2.76 -12.06 2.19
N GLU A 283 -2.12 -12.74 3.15
CA GLU A 283 -1.81 -14.18 3.07
C GLU A 283 -3.08 -15.01 2.93
N GLU A 284 -4.06 -14.79 3.79
CA GLU A 284 -5.32 -15.55 3.80
C GLU A 284 -6.17 -15.27 2.53
N LEU A 285 -6.07 -14.08 1.96
CA LEU A 285 -6.76 -13.71 0.72
C LEU A 285 -6.34 -14.57 -0.49
N HIS A 286 -5.14 -15.17 -0.46
CA HIS A 286 -4.68 -16.08 -1.51
C HIS A 286 -5.18 -17.51 -1.36
N GLY A 287 -5.93 -17.81 -0.30
CA GLY A 287 -6.62 -19.08 -0.19
C GLY A 287 -7.59 -19.30 -1.37
N PRO A 288 -7.82 -20.56 -1.79
CA PRO A 288 -8.69 -20.89 -2.93
C PRO A 288 -10.13 -20.35 -2.76
N LYS A 289 -10.52 -20.07 -1.52
CA LYS A 289 -11.81 -19.48 -1.16
C LYS A 289 -11.93 -18.00 -1.55
N PHE A 290 -10.86 -17.22 -1.44
CA PHE A 290 -10.92 -15.75 -1.45
C PHE A 290 -10.27 -15.10 -2.67
N GLU A 291 -9.32 -15.77 -3.33
CA GLU A 291 -8.48 -15.15 -4.36
C GLU A 291 -9.31 -14.52 -5.51
N SER A 292 -10.25 -15.28 -6.07
CA SER A 292 -11.10 -14.81 -7.18
C SER A 292 -12.03 -13.67 -6.76
N ARG A 293 -12.49 -13.68 -5.50
CA ARG A 293 -13.35 -12.65 -4.92
C ARG A 293 -12.56 -11.35 -4.76
N TRP A 294 -11.39 -11.43 -4.14
CA TRP A 294 -10.52 -10.28 -3.91
C TRP A 294 -10.09 -9.61 -5.22
N LYS A 295 -9.69 -10.40 -6.22
CA LYS A 295 -9.35 -9.88 -7.56
C LYS A 295 -10.47 -9.05 -8.17
N ARG A 296 -11.74 -9.47 -8.02
CA ARG A 296 -12.90 -8.68 -8.50
C ARG A 296 -13.02 -7.35 -7.77
N VAL A 297 -12.81 -7.31 -6.45
CA VAL A 297 -12.88 -6.07 -5.67
C VAL A 297 -11.75 -5.11 -6.08
N VAL A 298 -10.51 -5.60 -6.16
CA VAL A 298 -9.35 -4.80 -6.58
C VAL A 298 -9.55 -4.23 -7.99
N GLN A 299 -10.04 -5.04 -8.94
CA GLN A 299 -10.27 -4.62 -10.33
C GLN A 299 -11.26 -3.46 -10.45
N ARG A 300 -12.30 -3.44 -9.62
CA ARG A 300 -13.33 -2.38 -9.60
C ARG A 300 -12.82 -1.06 -9.03
N ALA A 301 -11.78 -1.11 -8.18
CA ALA A 301 -11.30 0.03 -7.44
C ALA A 301 -10.21 0.86 -8.18
N TRP A 302 -9.72 0.39 -9.34
CA TRP A 302 -8.79 1.16 -10.17
C TRP A 302 -9.45 2.39 -10.76
N GLN A 303 -8.83 3.55 -10.54
CA GLN A 303 -9.21 4.77 -11.24
C GLN A 303 -8.45 4.85 -12.57
N PRO A 304 -9.12 5.24 -13.67
CA PRO A 304 -8.42 5.50 -14.91
C PRO A 304 -7.43 6.66 -14.73
N ALA A 305 -6.24 6.55 -15.33
CA ALA A 305 -5.25 7.60 -15.30
C ALA A 305 -5.82 8.92 -15.86
N LYS A 306 -5.76 10.00 -15.09
CA LYS A 306 -6.12 11.35 -15.57
C LYS A 306 -5.05 11.81 -16.56
N GLY A 307 -5.38 11.85 -17.85
CA GLY A 307 -4.49 12.39 -18.89
C GLY A 307 -4.62 11.80 -20.29
N THR A 308 -5.44 10.76 -20.51
CA THR A 308 -5.54 10.08 -21.82
C THR A 308 -6.47 10.73 -22.84
N ALA A 309 -6.95 11.94 -22.59
CA ALA A 309 -7.55 12.73 -23.66
C ALA A 309 -6.44 13.52 -24.36
N GLU A 310 -5.78 12.92 -25.36
CA GLU A 310 -5.16 13.72 -26.39
C GLU A 310 -6.24 14.66 -26.95
N THR A 311 -6.19 15.93 -26.57
CA THR A 311 -6.88 16.99 -27.29
C THR A 311 -6.12 17.20 -28.59
N GLY A 312 -6.23 16.21 -29.49
CA GLY A 312 -5.85 16.37 -30.87
C GLY A 312 -6.60 17.57 -31.40
N LYS A 313 -5.87 18.63 -31.77
CA LYS A 313 -6.43 19.75 -32.53
C LYS A 313 -7.28 19.17 -33.65
N LYS A 314 -8.59 19.48 -33.64
CA LYS A 314 -9.52 19.13 -34.72
C LYS A 314 -8.95 19.65 -36.04
N ARG A 315 -8.24 18.81 -36.79
CA ARG A 315 -8.08 18.98 -38.23
C ARG A 315 -9.35 18.41 -38.86
N ALA A 316 -10.14 19.29 -39.44
CA ALA A 316 -11.37 18.95 -40.11
C ALA A 316 -11.10 17.88 -41.18
N GLY A 317 -11.80 16.75 -41.07
CA GLY A 317 -11.86 15.73 -42.10
C GLY A 317 -10.80 14.63 -42.04
N LYS A 318 -10.86 13.76 -41.01
CA LYS A 318 -10.60 12.31 -41.14
C LYS A 318 -10.97 11.56 -39.84
N LYS A 319 -11.48 10.36 -40.04
CA LYS A 319 -12.02 9.32 -39.11
C LYS A 319 -11.86 9.57 -37.60
N SER A 320 -12.98 9.36 -36.90
CA SER A 320 -13.10 9.32 -35.44
C SER A 320 -11.90 8.64 -34.77
N PRO A 321 -11.28 9.25 -33.74
CA PRO A 321 -10.23 8.57 -32.98
C PRO A 321 -10.83 7.30 -32.37
N VAL A 322 -10.10 6.19 -32.49
CA VAL A 322 -10.41 4.99 -31.70
C VAL A 322 -10.22 5.37 -30.23
N GLU A 323 -11.29 5.43 -29.45
CA GLU A 323 -11.23 5.59 -28.00
C GLU A 323 -10.47 4.38 -27.42
N GLN A 324 -9.15 4.52 -27.23
CA GLN A 324 -8.39 3.58 -26.42
C GLN A 324 -8.82 3.79 -24.97
N LYS A 325 -9.32 2.72 -24.33
CA LYS A 325 -9.64 2.75 -22.90
C LYS A 325 -8.40 3.20 -22.11
N PRO A 326 -8.52 4.14 -21.16
CA PRO A 326 -7.40 4.55 -20.33
C PRO A 326 -6.77 3.33 -19.64
N LYS A 327 -5.47 3.13 -19.86
CA LYS A 327 -4.70 2.09 -19.15
C LYS A 327 -4.75 2.41 -17.66
N ALA A 328 -5.21 1.46 -16.87
CA ALA A 328 -5.30 1.55 -15.41
C ALA A 328 -4.63 0.31 -14.80
N GLY A 329 -3.93 0.49 -13.69
CA GLY A 329 -3.18 -0.60 -13.06
C GLY A 329 -2.03 -0.11 -12.17
N PRO A 330 -1.34 -1.06 -11.53
CA PRO A 330 -0.25 -0.77 -10.59
C PRO A 330 0.87 0.01 -11.28
N GLY A 331 1.34 1.07 -10.62
CA GLY A 331 2.39 1.95 -11.18
C GLY A 331 1.91 2.90 -12.29
N ILE A 332 0.63 2.82 -12.72
CA ILE A 332 0.05 3.70 -13.75
C ILE A 332 -0.98 4.65 -13.14
N SER A 333 -1.87 4.13 -12.31
CA SER A 333 -2.95 4.89 -11.71
C SER A 333 -3.25 4.44 -10.29
N ARG A 334 -4.06 5.23 -9.59
CA ARG A 334 -4.43 5.00 -8.19
C ARG A 334 -5.50 3.92 -8.08
N ASN A 335 -5.35 3.00 -7.12
CA ASN A 335 -6.41 2.10 -6.68
C ASN A 335 -7.04 2.63 -5.39
N GLU A 336 -8.33 2.95 -5.41
CA GLU A 336 -9.02 3.52 -4.25
C GLU A 336 -9.11 2.54 -3.07
N LEU A 337 -9.17 1.24 -3.33
CA LEU A 337 -9.19 0.21 -2.29
C LEU A 337 -7.85 0.22 -1.54
N TYR A 338 -6.72 0.23 -2.23
CA TYR A 338 -5.40 0.25 -1.60
C TYR A 338 -5.14 1.54 -0.81
N ASN A 339 -5.63 2.67 -1.31
CA ASN A 339 -5.50 3.95 -0.60
C ASN A 339 -6.36 4.01 0.65
N ASP A 340 -7.60 3.53 0.57
CA ASP A 340 -8.47 3.50 1.75
C ASP A 340 -7.98 2.48 2.78
N LEU A 341 -7.31 1.39 2.36
CA LEU A 341 -6.62 0.48 3.27
C LEU A 341 -5.44 1.15 3.97
N ALA A 342 -4.57 1.86 3.25
CA ALA A 342 -3.43 2.56 3.83
C ALA A 342 -3.88 3.59 4.89
N ARG A 343 -4.99 4.29 4.64
CA ARG A 343 -5.59 5.24 5.58
C ARG A 343 -6.01 4.65 6.92
N ILE A 344 -6.32 3.35 6.97
CA ILE A 344 -6.69 2.68 8.23
C ILE A 344 -5.54 2.75 9.23
N PHE A 345 -4.30 2.77 8.75
CA PHE A 345 -3.09 2.71 9.58
C PHE A 345 -2.24 3.98 9.51
N GLU A 346 -2.77 5.06 8.92
CA GLU A 346 -2.02 6.31 8.71
C GLU A 346 -1.52 6.93 10.03
N THR A 347 -2.26 6.76 11.13
CA THR A 347 -1.88 7.27 12.45
C THR A 347 -0.96 6.33 13.24
N GLY A 348 -0.58 5.18 12.67
CA GLY A 348 0.17 4.11 13.34
C GLY A 348 -0.70 3.16 14.19
N GLU A 349 -1.97 3.49 14.39
CA GLU A 349 -2.98 2.66 15.03
C GLU A 349 -4.12 2.38 14.05
N CYS A 350 -4.96 1.38 14.34
CA CYS A 350 -6.11 1.06 13.51
C CYS A 350 -7.24 2.09 13.69
N ASP A 351 -7.47 2.94 12.69
CA ASP A 351 -8.61 3.86 12.65
C ASP A 351 -9.90 3.11 12.27
N TRP A 352 -10.72 2.84 13.28
CA TRP A 352 -12.04 2.20 13.13
C TRP A 352 -13.00 2.96 12.21
N SER A 353 -12.91 4.28 12.14
CA SER A 353 -13.74 5.11 11.25
C SER A 353 -13.32 4.89 9.80
N ALA A 354 -12.01 4.97 9.52
CA ALA A 354 -11.46 4.69 8.20
C ALA A 354 -11.77 3.26 7.75
N ALA A 355 -11.62 2.27 8.64
CA ALA A 355 -11.96 0.88 8.35
C ALA A 355 -13.45 0.67 8.10
N THR A 356 -14.33 1.38 8.79
CA THR A 356 -15.78 1.34 8.54
C THR A 356 -16.10 1.89 7.16
N CYS A 357 -15.47 3.02 6.77
CA CYS A 357 -15.59 3.57 5.43
C CYS A 357 -15.08 2.58 4.37
N PHE A 358 -13.95 1.92 4.65
CA PHE A 358 -13.39 0.89 3.78
C PHE A 358 -14.37 -0.26 3.52
N ILE A 359 -14.91 -0.86 4.59
CA ILE A 359 -15.85 -1.99 4.49
C ILE A 359 -17.09 -1.55 3.69
N ARG A 360 -17.69 -0.39 4.03
CA ARG A 360 -18.87 0.14 3.34
C ARG A 360 -18.64 0.35 1.85
N ARG A 361 -17.50 0.96 1.49
CA ARG A 361 -17.19 1.34 0.11
C ARG A 361 -16.81 0.14 -0.75
N HIS A 362 -15.97 -0.75 -0.23
CA HIS A 362 -15.30 -1.77 -1.05
C HIS A 362 -15.88 -3.17 -0.87
N LEU A 363 -16.35 -3.53 0.33
CA LEU A 363 -16.83 -4.88 0.62
C LEU A 363 -18.36 -4.97 0.61
N LEU A 364 -19.04 -3.90 0.99
CA LEU A 364 -20.51 -3.81 1.05
C LEU A 364 -21.12 -3.01 -0.11
N SER A 365 -20.29 -2.44 -0.99
CA SER A 365 -20.71 -1.76 -2.23
C SER A 365 -21.85 -0.73 -2.04
N ASP A 366 -21.73 0.17 -1.08
CA ASP A 366 -22.65 1.32 -0.91
C ASP A 366 -22.10 2.59 -1.61
N PRO A 367 -22.45 2.86 -2.89
CA PRO A 367 -22.03 4.05 -3.61
C PRO A 367 -22.75 5.33 -3.15
N SER A 368 -23.75 5.28 -2.26
CA SER A 368 -24.43 6.48 -1.78
C SER A 368 -23.60 7.30 -0.79
N ARG A 369 -22.44 6.77 -0.36
CA ARG A 369 -21.58 7.32 0.70
C ARG A 369 -20.14 7.63 0.24
N ILE A 370 -19.95 8.17 -0.97
CA ILE A 370 -18.66 8.60 -1.56
C ILE A 370 -18.06 9.86 -0.87
N SER A 371 -18.40 10.13 0.40
CA SER A 371 -17.84 11.28 1.14
C SER A 371 -16.57 10.88 1.88
N LEU A 372 -15.45 11.49 1.48
CA LEU A 372 -14.09 11.31 2.02
C LEU A 372 -13.86 11.94 3.41
N ASP A 373 -14.89 12.48 4.06
CA ASP A 373 -14.79 13.21 5.33
C ASP A 373 -15.45 12.39 6.47
N PRO A 374 -14.66 11.89 7.46
CA PRO A 374 -15.17 11.15 8.63
C PRO A 374 -16.24 11.90 9.43
N ARG A 375 -16.29 13.24 9.32
CA ARG A 375 -17.30 14.09 10.00
C ARG A 375 -18.56 14.28 9.18
N ARG A 376 -18.55 13.87 7.91
CA ARG A 376 -19.69 13.87 6.99
C ARG A 376 -20.13 12.45 6.66
N LEU A 377 -20.00 11.52 7.61
CA LEU A 377 -20.83 10.33 7.59
C LEU A 377 -22.28 10.80 7.49
N SER A 378 -22.87 10.62 6.32
CA SER A 378 -24.26 10.98 6.08
C SER A 378 -25.14 10.29 7.12
N SER A 379 -26.05 11.03 7.72
CA SER A 379 -27.15 10.52 8.54
C SER A 379 -28.19 9.73 7.73
N GLN A 380 -27.95 9.50 6.45
CA GLN A 380 -28.81 8.71 5.59
C GLN A 380 -28.35 7.24 5.51
N PRO A 381 -29.30 6.31 5.53
CA PRO A 381 -29.04 4.87 5.58
C PRO A 381 -28.60 4.26 4.24
N PRO A 382 -28.03 3.03 4.25
CA PRO A 382 -27.52 2.38 3.04
C PRO A 382 -28.66 2.06 2.05
N ARG A 383 -28.39 2.24 0.75
CA ARG A 383 -29.31 1.89 -0.36
C ARG A 383 -28.86 0.58 -0.97
N PHE A 384 -29.75 -0.42 -1.01
CA PHE A 384 -29.47 -1.72 -1.61
C PHE A 384 -30.37 -1.92 -2.84
N SER A 385 -29.78 -1.89 -4.03
CA SER A 385 -30.40 -2.45 -5.24
C SER A 385 -30.09 -3.95 -5.34
N SER A 386 -30.91 -4.70 -6.08
CA SER A 386 -30.67 -6.13 -6.32
C SER A 386 -29.30 -6.40 -6.96
N GLU A 387 -28.85 -5.52 -7.86
CA GLU A 387 -27.52 -5.59 -8.48
C GLU A 387 -26.39 -5.32 -7.47
N GLN A 388 -26.62 -4.48 -6.46
CA GLN A 388 -25.63 -4.19 -5.41
C GLN A 388 -25.48 -5.33 -4.42
N LEU A 389 -26.56 -6.05 -4.10
CA LEU A 389 -26.52 -7.23 -3.23
C LEU A 389 -25.62 -8.33 -3.79
N GLU A 390 -25.51 -8.48 -5.12
CA GLU A 390 -24.59 -9.41 -5.78
C GLU A 390 -23.11 -9.01 -5.66
N LEU A 391 -22.82 -7.75 -5.34
CA LEU A 391 -21.46 -7.22 -5.21
C LEU A 391 -20.92 -7.35 -3.78
N ILE A 392 -21.77 -7.68 -2.80
CA ILE A 392 -21.38 -7.79 -1.40
C ILE A 392 -20.67 -9.13 -1.17
N ASP A 393 -19.47 -9.08 -0.58
CA ASP A 393 -18.71 -10.29 -0.25
C ASP A 393 -18.57 -10.46 1.26
N TRP A 394 -19.44 -11.30 1.81
CA TRP A 394 -19.53 -11.56 3.25
C TRP A 394 -18.33 -12.29 3.82
N GLU A 395 -17.80 -13.22 3.04
CA GLU A 395 -16.69 -14.03 3.51
C GLU A 395 -15.44 -13.15 3.59
N LEU A 396 -15.23 -12.27 2.60
CA LEU A 396 -14.17 -11.24 2.65
C LEU A 396 -14.41 -10.24 3.79
N SER A 397 -15.63 -9.78 4.00
CA SER A 397 -15.97 -8.86 5.09
C SER A 397 -15.66 -9.47 6.46
N SER A 398 -16.02 -10.74 6.65
CA SER A 398 -15.78 -11.45 7.91
C SER A 398 -14.29 -11.65 8.14
N LEU A 399 -13.55 -12.05 7.09
CA LEU A 399 -12.11 -12.19 7.16
C LEU A 399 -11.42 -10.86 7.51
N PHE A 400 -11.88 -9.75 6.90
CA PHE A 400 -11.36 -8.42 7.20
C PHE A 400 -11.63 -8.00 8.65
N LEU A 401 -12.85 -8.20 9.14
CA LEU A 401 -13.21 -7.90 10.54
C LEU A 401 -12.36 -8.71 11.53
N GLU A 402 -12.12 -9.98 11.25
CA GLU A 402 -11.33 -10.86 12.11
C GLU A 402 -9.83 -10.51 12.08
N LYS A 403 -9.22 -10.40 10.89
CA LYS A 403 -7.76 -10.27 10.76
C LYS A 403 -7.26 -8.83 10.86
N VAL A 404 -8.03 -7.87 10.34
CA VAL A 404 -7.58 -6.47 10.25
C VAL A 404 -8.09 -5.66 11.44
N LEU A 405 -9.34 -5.87 11.86
CA LEU A 405 -9.92 -5.20 13.04
C LEU A 405 -9.77 -5.98 14.34
N GLY A 406 -9.27 -7.22 14.29
CA GLY A 406 -9.11 -8.07 15.48
C GLY A 406 -10.44 -8.42 16.16
N MET A 407 -11.57 -8.32 15.45
CA MET A 407 -12.89 -8.58 16.02
C MET A 407 -13.00 -10.07 16.37
N ASN A 408 -13.39 -10.37 17.61
CA ASN A 408 -13.51 -11.74 18.08
C ASN A 408 -14.54 -12.51 17.23
N HIS A 409 -14.18 -13.72 16.79
CA HIS A 409 -15.08 -14.62 16.06
C HIS A 409 -16.41 -14.87 16.81
N ASP A 410 -16.39 -14.94 18.14
CA ASP A 410 -17.60 -15.08 18.96
C ASP A 410 -18.51 -13.85 18.88
N ARG A 411 -17.93 -12.65 18.78
CA ARG A 411 -18.68 -11.40 18.60
C ARG A 411 -19.32 -11.36 17.22
N LEU A 412 -18.59 -11.74 16.17
CA LEU A 412 -19.14 -11.86 14.81
C LEU A 412 -20.31 -12.84 14.75
N LYS A 413 -20.19 -13.99 15.42
CA LYS A 413 -21.28 -14.96 15.52
C LYS A 413 -22.49 -14.36 16.25
N LYS A 414 -22.30 -13.72 17.40
CA LYS A 414 -23.38 -13.04 18.14
C LYS A 414 -24.09 -11.98 17.31
N ILE A 415 -23.36 -11.18 16.53
CA ILE A 415 -23.95 -10.18 15.62
C ILE A 415 -24.86 -10.85 14.58
N ARG A 416 -24.42 -11.98 14.00
CA ARG A 416 -25.21 -12.74 13.02
C ARG A 416 -26.46 -13.34 13.66
N ASP A 417 -26.30 -14.06 14.77
CA ASP A 417 -27.40 -14.72 15.49
C ASP A 417 -28.47 -13.68 15.91
N PHE A 418 -28.02 -12.51 16.38
CA PHE A 418 -28.90 -11.38 16.73
C PHE A 418 -29.68 -10.84 15.53
N ALA A 419 -29.02 -10.66 14.39
CA ALA A 419 -29.67 -10.19 13.17
C ALA A 419 -30.66 -11.23 12.61
N ASP A 420 -30.34 -12.52 12.70
CA ASP A 420 -31.20 -13.63 12.26
C ASP A 420 -32.49 -13.69 13.10
N GLN A 421 -32.38 -13.52 14.42
CA GLN A 421 -33.54 -13.43 15.32
C GLN A 421 -34.47 -12.25 14.98
N LEU A 422 -33.88 -11.09 14.65
CA LEU A 422 -34.66 -9.92 14.21
C LEU A 422 -35.33 -10.16 12.85
N ALA A 423 -34.64 -10.81 11.92
CA ALA A 423 -35.20 -11.17 10.62
C ALA A 423 -36.36 -12.15 10.75
N ASP A 424 -36.25 -13.17 11.60
CA ASP A 424 -37.32 -14.12 11.90
C ASP A 424 -38.55 -13.43 12.49
N LEU A 425 -38.34 -12.46 13.39
CA LEU A 425 -39.43 -11.67 13.97
C LEU A 425 -40.17 -10.86 12.90
N ILE A 426 -39.41 -10.13 12.05
CA ILE A 426 -39.96 -9.31 10.96
C ILE A 426 -40.74 -10.18 9.98
N ASP A 427 -40.18 -11.33 9.61
CA ASP A 427 -40.80 -12.24 8.65
C ASP A 427 -42.11 -12.84 9.19
N THR A 428 -42.10 -13.28 10.46
CA THR A 428 -43.24 -13.91 11.13
C THR A 428 -44.42 -12.94 11.28
N HIS A 429 -44.15 -11.68 11.61
CA HIS A 429 -45.18 -10.66 11.84
C HIS A 429 -45.45 -9.79 10.60
N ASN A 430 -44.74 -10.03 9.49
CA ASN A 430 -44.73 -9.18 8.30
C ASN A 430 -44.49 -7.68 8.64
N ASP A 431 -43.60 -7.40 9.59
CA ASP A 431 -43.41 -6.06 10.17
C ASP A 431 -42.47 -5.19 9.31
N ARG A 432 -43.05 -4.62 8.26
CA ARG A 432 -42.39 -3.67 7.35
C ARG A 432 -41.87 -2.41 8.06
N ALA A 433 -42.56 -1.97 9.11
CA ALA A 433 -42.19 -0.76 9.84
C ALA A 433 -40.93 -0.99 10.66
N LEU A 434 -40.84 -2.14 11.34
CA LEU A 434 -39.65 -2.54 12.07
C LEU A 434 -38.44 -2.72 11.15
N PHE A 435 -38.61 -3.37 9.99
CA PHE A 435 -37.56 -3.46 8.98
C PHE A 435 -37.01 -2.07 8.63
N ARG A 436 -37.91 -1.15 8.26
CA ARG A 436 -37.51 0.21 7.88
C ARG A 436 -36.82 0.94 9.03
N GLN A 437 -37.33 0.82 10.25
CA GLN A 437 -36.72 1.45 11.43
C GLN A 437 -35.31 0.92 11.70
N LEU A 438 -35.06 -0.39 11.58
CA LEU A 438 -33.72 -0.95 11.80
C LEU A 438 -32.76 -0.60 10.67
N VAL A 439 -33.17 -0.75 9.41
CA VAL A 439 -32.28 -0.52 8.27
C VAL A 439 -32.01 0.97 8.07
N PHE A 440 -33.03 1.82 8.28
CA PHE A 440 -32.97 3.22 7.89
C PHE A 440 -32.61 4.21 9.01
N THR A 441 -32.52 3.78 10.27
CA THR A 441 -32.16 4.66 11.38
C THR A 441 -30.66 4.90 11.49
N ALA A 442 -30.25 6.17 11.53
CA ALA A 442 -28.85 6.54 11.64
C ALA A 442 -28.34 6.78 13.06
N GLY A 443 -29.19 7.25 13.97
CA GLY A 443 -28.78 7.60 15.33
C GLY A 443 -28.71 6.42 16.29
N GLU A 444 -27.63 6.34 17.06
CA GLU A 444 -27.44 5.32 18.11
C GLU A 444 -28.62 5.28 19.09
N TRP A 445 -28.98 6.44 19.63
CA TRP A 445 -30.04 6.54 20.62
C TRP A 445 -31.39 6.10 20.07
N GLN A 446 -31.69 6.46 18.83
CA GLN A 446 -32.95 6.12 18.15
C GLN A 446 -33.04 4.61 17.90
N TYR A 447 -31.96 4.00 17.42
CA TYR A 447 -31.93 2.57 17.17
C TYR A 447 -31.95 1.77 18.48
N ARG A 448 -31.26 2.23 19.52
CA ARG A 448 -31.37 1.64 20.86
C ARG A 448 -32.81 1.72 21.40
N ALA A 449 -33.50 2.84 21.15
CA ALA A 449 -34.91 2.97 21.52
C ALA A 449 -35.81 1.99 20.74
N ILE A 450 -35.55 1.78 19.44
CA ILE A 450 -36.23 0.78 18.62
C ILE A 450 -36.01 -0.63 19.20
N LEU A 451 -34.75 -1.03 19.43
CA LEU A 451 -34.42 -2.34 20.02
C LEU A 451 -35.08 -2.55 21.39
N THR A 452 -35.06 -1.53 22.25
CA THR A 452 -35.67 -1.59 23.58
C THR A 452 -37.19 -1.74 23.48
N LYS A 453 -37.82 -1.07 22.52
CA LYS A 453 -39.26 -1.18 22.27
C LYS A 453 -39.62 -2.58 21.78
N VAL A 454 -38.88 -3.11 20.81
CA VAL A 454 -39.07 -4.47 20.27
C VAL A 454 -38.90 -5.53 21.36
N GLN A 455 -37.85 -5.41 22.17
CA GLN A 455 -37.61 -6.31 23.31
C GLN A 455 -38.79 -6.32 24.29
N ARG A 456 -39.33 -5.14 24.64
CA ARG A 456 -40.48 -5.02 25.56
C ARG A 456 -41.74 -5.66 24.98
N GLN A 457 -41.99 -5.45 23.70
CA GLN A 457 -43.13 -6.07 23.00
C GLN A 457 -42.97 -7.59 22.94
N TYR A 458 -41.79 -8.08 22.59
CA TYR A 458 -41.51 -9.51 22.54
C TYR A 458 -41.66 -10.18 23.91
N ALA A 459 -41.17 -9.53 24.98
CA ALA A 459 -41.33 -10.00 26.36
C ALA A 459 -42.80 -10.04 26.79
N HIS A 460 -43.61 -9.06 26.39
CA HIS A 460 -45.04 -9.05 26.67
C HIS A 460 -45.77 -10.17 25.92
N ASP A 461 -45.48 -10.39 24.64
CA ASP A 461 -46.26 -11.26 23.77
C ASP A 461 -45.86 -12.74 23.88
N ARG A 462 -44.57 -13.04 24.12
CA ARG A 462 -44.03 -14.41 24.16
C ARG A 462 -43.55 -14.86 25.54
N ASN A 463 -43.61 -13.97 26.54
CA ASN A 463 -43.06 -14.22 27.88
C ASN A 463 -41.58 -14.69 27.85
N ALA A 464 -40.82 -14.18 26.87
CA ALA A 464 -39.42 -14.51 26.62
C ALA A 464 -38.65 -13.26 26.17
N LEU A 465 -37.33 -13.27 26.32
CA LEU A 465 -36.47 -12.17 25.87
C LEU A 465 -35.98 -12.44 24.45
N LEU A 466 -35.96 -11.42 23.58
CA LEU A 466 -35.38 -11.56 22.23
C LEU A 466 -33.85 -11.67 22.33
N PHE A 467 -33.24 -10.84 23.18
CA PHE A 467 -31.81 -10.90 23.52
C PHE A 467 -31.57 -10.56 25.00
N GLY A 468 -30.45 -11.06 25.56
CA GLY A 468 -30.02 -10.79 26.92
C GLY A 468 -29.22 -9.49 27.07
N PHE A 469 -28.99 -9.08 28.32
CA PHE A 469 -28.11 -7.95 28.64
C PHE A 469 -26.67 -8.21 28.17
N ASP A 470 -26.13 -9.40 28.45
CA ASP A 470 -24.79 -9.78 28.05
C ASP A 470 -24.65 -9.88 26.53
N ASP A 471 -25.70 -10.29 25.81
CA ASP A 471 -25.70 -10.30 24.35
C ASP A 471 -25.55 -8.88 23.80
N TYR A 472 -26.31 -7.92 24.37
CA TYR A 472 -26.20 -6.52 23.97
C TYR A 472 -24.81 -5.95 24.24
N LEU A 473 -24.24 -6.19 25.43
CA LEU A 473 -22.88 -5.74 25.77
C LEU A 473 -21.85 -6.33 24.81
N ASN A 474 -21.91 -7.63 24.55
CA ASN A 474 -20.97 -8.32 23.66
C ASN A 474 -21.09 -7.89 22.20
N ILE A 475 -22.25 -7.39 21.76
CA ILE A 475 -22.45 -6.92 20.39
C ILE A 475 -22.00 -5.47 20.24
N PHE A 476 -22.53 -4.58 21.10
CA PHE A 476 -22.38 -3.14 20.93
C PHE A 476 -21.26 -2.51 21.76
N LEU A 477 -20.87 -3.11 22.89
CA LEU A 477 -19.94 -2.55 23.88
C LEU A 477 -18.78 -3.51 24.23
N ALA A 478 -18.40 -4.39 23.29
CA ALA A 478 -17.32 -5.33 23.53
C ALA A 478 -15.96 -4.63 23.64
N GLU A 479 -15.06 -5.21 24.44
CA GLU A 479 -13.73 -4.67 24.74
C GLU A 479 -12.85 -4.53 23.49
N ASP A 480 -13.07 -5.37 22.48
CA ASP A 480 -12.35 -5.34 21.19
C ASP A 480 -12.80 -4.19 20.27
N ALA A 481 -13.78 -3.37 20.66
CA ALA A 481 -14.28 -2.28 19.84
C ALA A 481 -13.40 -1.00 19.83
N GLY A 482 -12.24 -1.02 20.50
CA GLY A 482 -11.37 0.14 20.71
C GLY A 482 -11.99 1.22 21.60
N ASP A 483 -11.33 2.38 21.70
CA ASP A 483 -11.76 3.52 22.55
C ASP A 483 -13.13 4.11 22.18
N ARG A 484 -13.68 3.73 21.02
CA ARG A 484 -15.05 4.07 20.59
C ARG A 484 -15.73 2.83 20.08
N ALA A 485 -16.65 2.28 20.86
CA ALA A 485 -17.65 1.33 20.39
C ALA A 485 -18.26 1.82 19.07
N ASN A 486 -17.85 1.24 17.94
CA ASN A 486 -18.25 1.74 16.62
C ASN A 486 -19.65 1.23 16.27
N TRP A 487 -20.61 1.82 16.95
CA TRP A 487 -22.03 1.50 16.87
C TRP A 487 -22.56 1.53 15.43
N SER A 488 -22.02 2.44 14.61
CA SER A 488 -22.40 2.59 13.21
C SER A 488 -22.04 1.38 12.34
N LEU A 489 -20.89 0.74 12.61
CA LEU A 489 -20.45 -0.46 11.90
C LEU A 489 -21.32 -1.66 12.31
N ILE A 490 -21.55 -1.84 13.61
CA ILE A 490 -22.38 -2.94 14.13
C ILE A 490 -23.80 -2.84 13.59
N ARG A 491 -24.39 -1.64 13.58
CA ARG A 491 -25.69 -1.39 12.95
C ARG A 491 -25.68 -1.83 11.49
N ASP A 492 -24.66 -1.47 10.71
CA ASP A 492 -24.60 -1.87 9.30
C ASP A 492 -24.51 -3.38 9.13
N LEU A 493 -23.65 -4.04 9.90
CA LEU A 493 -23.54 -5.51 9.87
C LEU A 493 -24.89 -6.17 10.15
N ILE A 494 -25.63 -5.68 11.16
CA ILE A 494 -26.98 -6.16 11.49
C ILE A 494 -27.94 -5.87 10.34
N SER A 495 -28.01 -4.63 9.86
CA SER A 495 -28.92 -4.21 8.80
C SER A 495 -28.74 -5.04 7.54
N ILE A 496 -27.50 -5.33 7.15
CA ILE A 496 -27.28 -6.08 5.92
C ILE A 496 -27.55 -7.57 6.11
N ARG A 497 -27.16 -8.16 7.25
CA ARG A 497 -27.52 -9.55 7.56
C ARG A 497 -29.04 -9.74 7.59
N LEU A 498 -29.76 -8.75 8.09
CA LEU A 498 -31.22 -8.71 8.12
C LEU A 498 -31.80 -8.68 6.70
N VAL A 499 -31.26 -7.85 5.80
CA VAL A 499 -31.64 -7.85 4.37
C VAL A 499 -31.36 -9.20 3.72
N GLU A 500 -30.20 -9.80 3.97
CA GLU A 500 -29.83 -11.12 3.43
C GLU A 500 -30.82 -12.21 3.84
N GLN A 501 -31.14 -12.32 5.15
CA GLN A 501 -32.08 -13.32 5.64
C GLN A 501 -33.49 -13.13 5.11
N LEU A 502 -33.98 -11.88 5.05
CA LEU A 502 -35.29 -11.60 4.49
C LEU A 502 -35.36 -11.86 2.98
N PHE A 503 -34.26 -11.64 2.26
CA PHE A 503 -34.15 -12.01 0.85
C PHE A 503 -34.22 -13.53 0.66
N GLN A 504 -33.47 -14.31 1.46
CA GLN A 504 -33.51 -15.78 1.44
C GLN A 504 -34.91 -16.33 1.76
N LYS A 505 -35.64 -15.66 2.67
CA LYS A 505 -37.03 -15.98 3.03
C LYS A 505 -38.07 -15.50 2.01
N LYS A 506 -37.64 -14.90 0.88
CA LYS A 506 -38.51 -14.30 -0.15
C LYS A 506 -39.49 -13.26 0.41
N PHE A 507 -39.10 -12.57 1.48
CA PHE A 507 -39.91 -11.55 2.13
C PHE A 507 -40.24 -10.41 1.17
N PHE A 508 -39.27 -9.98 0.36
CA PHE A 508 -39.42 -8.88 -0.59
C PHE A 508 -40.22 -9.26 -1.85
N ASP A 509 -40.34 -10.55 -2.16
CA ASP A 509 -41.12 -11.04 -3.31
C ASP A 509 -42.63 -10.97 -3.07
N ARG A 510 -43.05 -10.87 -1.80
CA ARG A 510 -44.46 -10.69 -1.41
C ARG A 510 -44.98 -9.40 -2.03
N ALA A 511 -46.16 -9.45 -2.66
CA ALA A 511 -46.75 -8.31 -3.37
C ALA A 511 -46.85 -7.03 -2.50
N GLU A 512 -47.06 -7.20 -1.19
CA GLU A 512 -47.19 -6.13 -0.20
C GLU A 512 -45.85 -5.51 0.25
N ASN A 513 -44.73 -6.17 -0.07
CA ASN A 513 -43.40 -5.84 0.44
C ASN A 513 -42.44 -5.32 -0.64
N ARG A 514 -42.89 -5.28 -1.90
CA ARG A 514 -42.05 -4.89 -3.05
C ARG A 514 -41.51 -3.46 -2.94
N GLN A 515 -42.22 -2.58 -2.23
CA GLN A 515 -41.84 -1.17 -1.96
C GLN A 515 -41.08 -0.98 -0.64
N VAL A 516 -40.75 -2.04 0.09
CA VAL A 516 -40.10 -1.92 1.42
C VAL A 516 -38.66 -1.43 1.30
N LEU A 517 -38.00 -1.75 0.18
CA LEU A 517 -36.66 -1.27 -0.19
C LEU A 517 -36.69 0.13 -0.84
N GLU A 518 -37.85 0.59 -1.31
CA GLU A 518 -38.02 1.91 -1.91
C GLU A 518 -38.23 2.95 -0.80
N GLU A 519 -37.37 3.96 -0.77
CA GLU A 519 -37.47 5.10 0.12
C GLU A 519 -38.69 5.93 -0.30
N SER A 520 -39.85 5.73 0.34
CA SER A 520 -40.95 6.69 0.25
C SER A 520 -40.45 8.00 0.84
N ALA A 521 -40.48 9.08 0.05
CA ALA A 521 -39.98 10.43 0.34
C ALA A 521 -40.57 11.13 1.59
N GLU A 522 -41.29 10.40 2.43
CA GLU A 522 -41.89 10.85 3.68
C GLU A 522 -41.18 10.18 4.86
N SER A 523 -40.00 10.70 5.21
CA SER A 523 -39.57 10.67 6.60
C SER A 523 -39.27 12.12 6.99
N PRO A 524 -39.94 12.65 8.03
CA PRO A 524 -39.86 14.06 8.36
C PRO A 524 -38.41 14.39 8.71
N ALA A 525 -37.92 15.48 8.14
CA ALA A 525 -36.69 16.11 8.56
C ALA A 525 -36.68 16.19 10.09
N ALA A 526 -35.87 15.37 10.75
CA ALA A 526 -35.63 15.47 12.17
C ALA A 526 -35.01 16.85 12.40
N ALA A 527 -35.81 17.73 12.99
CA ALA A 527 -35.39 19.05 13.43
C ALA A 527 -34.13 18.89 14.30
N VAL A 528 -33.05 19.46 13.82
CA VAL A 528 -31.81 19.65 14.58
C VAL A 528 -32.12 20.64 15.69
N ASN A 529 -31.96 20.19 16.93
CA ASN A 529 -31.54 21.01 18.07
C ASN A 529 -30.43 20.26 18.79
#